data_AF-A0A7S7ES36-F1
#
_entry.id   AF-A0A7S7ES36-F1
#
_cell.length_a   1.000
_cell.length_b   1.000
_cell.length_c   1.000
_cell.angle_alpha   90.00
_cell.angle_beta   90.00
_cell.angle_gamma   90.00
#
_symmetry.space_group_name_H-M   'P 1'
#
loop_
_entity.id
_entity.type
_entity.pdbx_description
1 polymer ?
#
loop_
_entity_poly.entity_id
_entity_poly.type
_entity_poly.pdbx_seq_one_letter_code
_entity_poly.pdbx_strand_id
1 'polypeptide(L)'
;METAEPEIFRWNVQESEELWNEVADYIDTAYDYDKIEKIYLSGDGASWIKSGATIINKSIFVLDRYHLHKAVKTAGAHIENAEREIWRALKREDKEYLKVVFETILDAAETETKAQSVKEAKTYIMNHWENIKYHYSKDYSGCSAEGHISHIYSDRLSSRPLGWSLEGVDQMARLRVFAENGGNLFDLALRKKQERIRETRAIELDLKLCRKKIRKVSGETIDNLPALNSGKRTQLALALRGLRGI
;
A
#
# COMPACT_ATOMS: atom_id res chain seq x y z
N MET A 1 -27.78 -2.23 -11.45
CA MET A 1 -27.02 -1.91 -10.22
C MET A 1 -25.89 -1.04 -10.69
N GLU A 2 -25.88 0.23 -10.30
CA GLU A 2 -24.79 1.15 -10.63
C GLU A 2 -23.55 0.60 -9.90
N THR A 3 -22.55 0.16 -10.66
CA THR A 3 -21.30 -0.33 -10.08
C THR A 3 -20.54 0.88 -9.56
N ALA A 4 -20.30 0.95 -8.26
CA ALA A 4 -19.42 1.97 -7.71
C ALA A 4 -18.04 1.87 -8.39
N GLU A 5 -17.36 3.00 -8.53
CA GLU A 5 -16.04 3.04 -9.14
C GLU A 5 -15.06 2.16 -8.35
N PRO A 6 -14.09 1.52 -9.03
CA PRO A 6 -13.08 0.73 -8.35
C PRO A 6 -12.20 1.64 -7.48
N GLU A 7 -12.14 1.36 -6.17
CA GLU A 7 -11.27 2.06 -5.22
C GLU A 7 -10.00 1.26 -5.00
N ILE A 8 -8.86 1.94 -5.01
CA ILE A 8 -7.55 1.30 -4.83
C ILE A 8 -7.03 1.62 -3.45
N PHE A 9 -6.73 0.55 -2.72
CA PHE A 9 -6.15 0.62 -1.38
C PHE A 9 -4.67 0.26 -1.44
N ARG A 10 -3.94 0.70 -0.41
CA ARG A 10 -2.53 0.38 -0.24
C ARG A 10 -2.30 -0.21 1.14
N TRP A 11 -1.58 -1.32 1.17
CA TRP A 11 -1.06 -1.88 2.40
C TRP A 11 0.22 -1.18 2.88
N ASN A 12 0.31 -0.97 4.20
CA ASN A 12 1.54 -0.63 4.90
C ASN A 12 2.06 -1.84 5.69
N VAL A 13 3.38 -2.06 5.65
CA VAL A 13 4.06 -3.32 6.01
C VAL A 13 3.75 -3.85 7.44
N GLN A 14 3.11 -3.06 8.29
CA GLN A 14 2.91 -3.38 9.71
C GLN A 14 1.45 -3.60 10.14
N GLU A 15 0.45 -3.30 9.30
CA GLU A 15 -0.96 -3.23 9.76
C GLU A 15 -1.94 -3.82 8.72
N SER A 16 -1.91 -5.14 8.53
CA SER A 16 -2.87 -5.79 7.62
C SER A 16 -4.32 -5.68 8.08
N GLU A 17 -4.57 -5.66 9.39
CA GLU A 17 -5.92 -5.54 9.95
C GLU A 17 -6.52 -4.15 9.69
N GLU A 18 -5.74 -3.08 9.85
CA GLU A 18 -6.20 -1.72 9.57
C GLU A 18 -6.59 -1.55 8.11
N LEU A 19 -5.80 -2.10 7.17
CA LEU A 19 -6.17 -2.13 5.76
C LEU A 19 -7.52 -2.82 5.54
N TRP A 20 -7.75 -3.98 6.15
CA TRP A 20 -9.01 -4.69 5.97
C TRP A 20 -10.18 -3.98 6.61
N ASN A 21 -9.98 -3.27 7.72
CA ASN A 21 -10.99 -2.38 8.31
C ASN A 21 -11.30 -1.21 7.38
N GLU A 22 -10.30 -0.57 6.79
CA GLU A 22 -10.50 0.50 5.79
C GLU A 22 -11.30 0.00 4.57
N VAL A 23 -10.97 -1.19 4.07
CA VAL A 23 -11.73 -1.84 2.99
C VAL A 23 -13.16 -2.15 3.43
N ALA A 24 -13.37 -2.64 4.66
CA ALA A 24 -14.70 -2.92 5.18
C ALA A 24 -15.54 -1.64 5.28
N ASP A 25 -14.98 -0.56 5.82
CA ASP A 25 -15.62 0.76 5.93
C ASP A 25 -15.98 1.31 4.54
N TYR A 26 -15.10 1.14 3.55
CA TYR A 26 -15.40 1.51 2.17
C TYR A 26 -16.58 0.71 1.62
N ILE A 27 -16.59 -0.62 1.79
CA ILE A 27 -17.69 -1.46 1.28
C ILE A 27 -19.02 -1.04 1.91
N ASP A 28 -19.06 -0.79 3.22
CA ASP A 28 -20.26 -0.34 3.93
C ASP A 28 -20.75 1.05 3.47
N THR A 29 -19.81 1.94 3.14
CA THR A 29 -20.13 3.29 2.66
C THR A 29 -20.57 3.30 1.19
N ALA A 30 -19.92 2.51 0.34
CA ALA A 30 -20.11 2.54 -1.11
C ALA A 30 -21.25 1.62 -1.59
N TYR A 31 -21.64 0.62 -0.79
CA TYR A 31 -22.62 -0.38 -1.15
C TYR A 31 -23.64 -0.59 -0.03
N ASP A 32 -24.87 -0.95 -0.41
CA ASP A 32 -25.87 -1.44 0.53
C ASP A 32 -25.47 -2.85 1.01
N TYR A 33 -24.72 -2.91 2.12
CA TYR A 33 -24.05 -4.12 2.61
C TYR A 33 -25.02 -5.29 2.83
N ASP A 34 -26.25 -5.00 3.27
CA ASP A 34 -27.28 -6.01 3.51
C ASP A 34 -27.71 -6.71 2.22
N LYS A 35 -27.68 -6.00 1.08
CA LYS A 35 -28.01 -6.54 -0.24
C LYS A 35 -26.87 -7.29 -0.92
N ILE A 36 -25.64 -7.21 -0.38
CA ILE A 36 -24.52 -7.97 -0.91
C ILE A 36 -24.74 -9.46 -0.60
N GLU A 37 -24.74 -10.32 -1.61
CA GLU A 37 -24.83 -11.78 -1.40
C GLU A 37 -23.46 -12.39 -1.10
N LYS A 38 -22.43 -11.93 -1.80
CA LYS A 38 -21.07 -12.48 -1.77
C LYS A 38 -20.04 -11.44 -2.18
N ILE A 39 -18.86 -11.55 -1.60
CA ILE A 39 -17.70 -10.72 -1.93
C ILE A 39 -16.59 -11.67 -2.34
N TYR A 40 -16.08 -11.55 -3.57
CA TYR A 40 -14.94 -12.35 -3.99
C TYR A 40 -13.64 -11.65 -3.61
N LEU A 41 -12.87 -12.28 -2.72
CA LEU A 41 -11.56 -11.80 -2.30
C LEU A 41 -10.49 -12.63 -3.03
N SER A 42 -9.86 -12.04 -4.05
CA SER A 42 -8.91 -12.76 -4.89
C SER A 42 -7.46 -12.36 -4.65
N GLY A 43 -6.57 -13.34 -4.55
CA GLY A 43 -5.13 -13.11 -4.36
C GLY A 43 -4.32 -14.39 -4.33
N ASP A 44 -3.04 -14.26 -3.99
CA ASP A 44 -2.03 -15.33 -4.06
C ASP A 44 -2.12 -16.38 -2.93
N GLY A 45 -3.00 -16.16 -1.97
CA GLY A 45 -3.20 -17.04 -0.82
C GLY A 45 -2.26 -16.77 0.36
N ALA A 46 -1.55 -15.64 0.36
CA ALA A 46 -0.81 -15.16 1.53
C ALA A 46 -1.72 -15.03 2.75
N SER A 47 -1.16 -15.28 3.94
CA SER A 47 -1.93 -15.31 5.20
C SER A 47 -2.66 -14.00 5.48
N TRP A 48 -2.02 -12.86 5.21
CA TRP A 48 -2.61 -11.53 5.37
C TRP A 48 -3.75 -11.26 4.38
N ILE A 49 -3.77 -11.91 3.21
CA ILE A 49 -4.91 -11.83 2.27
C ILE A 49 -6.07 -12.66 2.79
N LYS A 50 -5.77 -13.88 3.25
CA LYS A 50 -6.77 -14.78 3.82
C LYS A 50 -7.42 -14.21 5.08
N SER A 51 -6.69 -13.45 5.90
CA SER A 51 -7.29 -12.79 7.08
C SER A 51 -8.36 -11.77 6.68
N GLY A 52 -8.23 -11.12 5.52
CA GLY A 52 -9.27 -10.22 5.00
C GLY A 52 -10.61 -10.93 4.80
N ALA A 53 -10.59 -12.19 4.37
CA ALA A 53 -11.81 -12.99 4.21
C ALA A 53 -12.45 -13.37 5.56
N THR A 54 -11.68 -13.33 6.65
CA THR A 54 -12.19 -13.50 8.02
C THR A 54 -12.77 -12.20 8.58
N ILE A 55 -12.20 -11.05 8.22
CA ILE A 55 -12.63 -9.73 8.70
C ILE A 55 -13.89 -9.25 7.96
N ILE A 56 -13.92 -9.38 6.64
CA ILE A 56 -15.03 -8.94 5.80
C ILE A 56 -16.02 -10.10 5.65
N ASN A 57 -17.16 -10.02 6.32
CA ASN A 57 -18.23 -11.01 6.20
C ASN A 57 -18.70 -11.18 4.73
N LYS A 58 -19.26 -12.35 4.41
CA LYS A 58 -19.68 -12.76 3.05
C LYS A 58 -18.53 -12.91 2.04
N SER A 59 -17.28 -12.83 2.49
CA SER A 59 -16.11 -13.03 1.64
C SER A 59 -15.88 -14.49 1.28
N ILE A 60 -15.59 -14.72 0.01
CA ILE A 60 -15.18 -15.99 -0.55
C ILE A 60 -13.78 -15.79 -1.13
N PHE A 61 -12.79 -16.46 -0.55
CA PHE A 61 -11.43 -16.40 -1.08
C PHE A 61 -11.34 -17.18 -2.40
N VAL A 62 -10.73 -16.57 -3.42
CA VAL A 62 -10.49 -17.17 -4.73
C VAL A 62 -9.01 -17.02 -5.07
N LEU A 63 -8.31 -18.13 -5.29
CA LEU A 63 -6.92 -18.08 -5.72
C LEU A 63 -6.84 -17.30 -7.04
N ASP A 64 -5.96 -16.33 -7.17
CA ASP A 64 -5.89 -15.60 -8.44
C ASP A 64 -5.35 -16.48 -9.57
N ARG A 65 -5.80 -16.19 -10.79
CA ARG A 65 -5.49 -17.02 -11.96
C ARG A 65 -4.03 -16.93 -12.40
N TYR A 66 -3.34 -15.83 -12.09
CA TYR A 66 -1.95 -15.66 -12.46
C TYR A 66 -1.04 -16.58 -11.63
N HIS A 67 -1.21 -16.60 -10.31
CA HIS A 67 -0.43 -17.48 -9.43
C HIS A 67 -0.77 -18.96 -9.66
N LEU A 68 -2.05 -19.28 -9.92
CA LEU A 68 -2.43 -20.62 -10.35
C LEU A 68 -1.70 -21.02 -11.65
N HIS A 69 -1.73 -20.16 -12.67
CA HIS A 69 -1.03 -20.41 -13.94
C HIS A 69 0.47 -20.60 -13.72
N LYS A 70 1.10 -19.73 -12.90
CA LYS A 70 2.53 -19.84 -12.56
C LYS A 70 2.84 -21.19 -11.92
N ALA A 71 2.03 -21.66 -10.97
CA ALA A 71 2.21 -22.97 -10.34
C ALA A 71 2.03 -24.12 -11.34
N VAL A 72 1.00 -24.07 -12.21
CA VAL A 72 0.78 -25.08 -13.26
C VAL A 72 1.97 -25.13 -14.22
N LYS A 73 2.47 -23.97 -14.65
CA LYS A 73 3.62 -23.86 -15.54
C LYS A 73 4.89 -24.43 -14.89
N THR A 74 5.15 -24.09 -13.62
CA THR A 74 6.27 -24.67 -12.86
C THR A 74 6.17 -26.19 -12.79
N ALA A 75 4.98 -26.74 -12.54
CA ALA A 75 4.77 -28.17 -12.48
C ALA A 75 4.93 -28.88 -13.83
N GLY A 76 4.46 -28.27 -14.92
CA GLY A 76 4.41 -28.91 -16.25
C GLY A 76 5.61 -28.62 -17.16
N ALA A 77 6.49 -27.68 -16.83
CA ALA A 77 7.51 -27.16 -17.74
C ALA A 77 8.48 -28.19 -18.36
N HIS A 78 8.63 -29.37 -17.75
CA HIS A 78 9.62 -30.38 -18.14
C HIS A 78 9.00 -31.64 -18.77
N ILE A 79 7.67 -31.70 -18.92
CA ILE A 79 6.97 -32.86 -19.50
C ILE A 79 5.92 -32.37 -20.49
N GLU A 80 5.97 -32.91 -21.71
CA GLU A 80 5.00 -32.59 -22.75
C GLU A 80 3.58 -32.92 -22.29
N ASN A 81 2.62 -32.03 -22.58
CA ASN A 81 1.20 -32.15 -22.20
C ASN A 81 0.88 -32.11 -20.69
N ALA A 82 1.86 -32.06 -19.79
CA ALA A 82 1.60 -32.04 -18.34
C ALA A 82 0.71 -30.86 -17.90
N GLU A 83 1.00 -29.64 -18.37
CA GLU A 83 0.17 -28.46 -18.07
C GLU A 83 -1.29 -28.66 -18.51
N ARG A 84 -1.48 -29.27 -19.69
CA ARG A 84 -2.81 -29.53 -20.26
C ARG A 84 -3.61 -30.51 -19.40
N GLU A 85 -2.96 -31.56 -18.91
CA GLU A 85 -3.61 -32.55 -18.04
C GLU A 85 -3.94 -31.97 -16.65
N ILE A 86 -3.07 -31.11 -16.10
CA ILE A 86 -3.38 -30.36 -14.88
C ILE A 86 -4.62 -29.47 -15.09
N TRP A 87 -4.64 -28.66 -16.16
CA TRP A 87 -5.80 -27.82 -16.48
C TRP A 87 -7.07 -28.63 -16.73
N ARG A 88 -6.95 -29.80 -17.36
CA ARG A 88 -8.08 -30.72 -17.57
C ARG A 88 -8.66 -31.19 -16.24
N ALA A 89 -7.81 -31.59 -15.30
CA ALA A 89 -8.24 -32.01 -13.97
C ALA A 89 -8.93 -30.86 -13.21
N LEU A 90 -8.33 -29.66 -13.23
CA LEU A 90 -8.90 -28.47 -12.59
C LEU A 90 -10.27 -28.09 -13.18
N LYS A 91 -10.40 -28.13 -14.51
CA LYS A 91 -11.67 -27.81 -15.19
C LYS A 91 -12.77 -28.84 -14.93
N ARG A 92 -12.40 -30.09 -14.70
CA ARG A 92 -13.35 -31.19 -14.38
C ARG A 92 -13.63 -31.32 -12.89
N GLU A 93 -12.98 -30.51 -12.05
CA GLU A 93 -13.03 -30.62 -10.58
C GLU A 93 -12.64 -32.03 -10.08
N ASP A 94 -11.72 -32.69 -10.80
CA ASP A 94 -11.29 -34.06 -10.51
C ASP A 94 -9.98 -34.05 -9.70
N LYS A 95 -10.13 -34.00 -8.36
CA LYS A 95 -9.01 -33.93 -7.42
C LYS A 95 -8.15 -35.18 -7.42
N GLU A 96 -8.77 -36.35 -7.58
CA GLU A 96 -8.05 -37.63 -7.56
C GLU A 96 -7.24 -37.81 -8.85
N TYR A 97 -7.82 -37.47 -10.01
CA TYR A 97 -7.07 -37.44 -11.25
C TYR A 97 -5.90 -36.44 -11.21
N LEU A 98 -6.10 -35.26 -10.59
CA LEU A 98 -5.02 -34.29 -10.42
C LEU A 98 -3.83 -34.87 -9.62
N LYS A 99 -4.09 -35.66 -8.57
CA LYS A 99 -3.01 -36.32 -7.80
C LYS A 99 -2.21 -37.28 -8.67
N VAL A 100 -2.90 -38.09 -9.48
CA VAL A 100 -2.27 -39.03 -10.43
C VAL A 100 -1.43 -38.29 -11.46
N VAL A 101 -1.92 -37.17 -12.01
CA VAL A 101 -1.14 -36.32 -12.92
C VAL A 101 0.14 -35.82 -12.26
N PHE A 102 0.07 -35.33 -11.02
CA PHE A 102 1.27 -34.89 -10.31
C PHE A 102 2.25 -36.02 -9.99
N GLU A 103 1.76 -37.21 -9.63
CA GLU A 103 2.61 -38.39 -9.42
C GLU A 103 3.33 -38.80 -10.70
N THR A 104 2.61 -38.82 -11.83
CA THR A 104 3.19 -39.07 -13.15
C THR A 104 4.28 -38.06 -13.50
N ILE A 105 4.06 -36.78 -13.18
CA ILE A 105 5.06 -35.72 -13.41
C ILE A 105 6.30 -35.94 -12.52
N LEU A 106 6.10 -36.30 -11.25
CA LEU A 106 7.19 -36.55 -10.31
C LEU A 106 8.04 -37.75 -10.70
N ASP A 107 7.42 -38.83 -11.17
CA ASP A 107 8.12 -40.05 -11.60
C ASP A 107 9.01 -39.81 -12.83
N ALA A 108 8.64 -38.85 -13.67
CA ALA A 108 9.40 -38.45 -14.85
C ALA A 108 10.40 -37.29 -14.58
N ALA A 109 10.48 -36.78 -13.34
CA ALA A 109 11.41 -35.72 -13.00
C ALA A 109 12.85 -36.25 -12.89
N GLU A 110 13.73 -35.78 -13.78
CA GLU A 110 15.12 -36.26 -13.87
C GLU A 110 16.05 -35.71 -12.77
N THR A 111 15.68 -34.63 -12.10
CA THR A 111 16.51 -33.97 -11.10
C THR A 111 15.71 -33.66 -9.83
N GLU A 112 16.39 -33.69 -8.68
CA GLU A 112 15.76 -33.36 -7.39
C GLU A 112 15.18 -31.93 -7.39
N THR A 113 15.85 -30.99 -8.06
CA THR A 113 15.37 -29.59 -8.20
C THR A 113 14.05 -29.49 -8.96
N LYS A 114 13.89 -30.26 -10.05
CA LYS A 114 12.62 -30.33 -10.80
C LYS A 114 11.55 -30.99 -9.93
N ALA A 115 11.86 -32.12 -9.30
CA ALA A 115 10.93 -32.83 -8.42
C ALA A 115 10.46 -31.94 -7.27
N GLN A 116 11.35 -31.17 -6.64
CA GLN A 116 11.02 -30.24 -5.57
C GLN A 116 10.08 -29.12 -6.05
N SER A 117 10.35 -28.54 -7.23
CA SER A 117 9.48 -27.52 -7.83
C SER A 117 8.07 -28.05 -8.10
N VAL A 118 7.96 -29.31 -8.53
CA VAL A 118 6.66 -29.99 -8.73
C VAL A 118 5.96 -30.26 -7.40
N LYS A 119 6.68 -30.71 -6.37
CA LYS A 119 6.12 -30.93 -5.01
C LYS A 119 5.55 -29.63 -4.43
N GLU A 120 6.25 -28.51 -4.60
CA GLU A 120 5.81 -27.19 -4.17
C GLU A 120 4.55 -26.74 -4.93
N ALA A 121 4.54 -26.87 -6.25
CA ALA A 121 3.37 -26.55 -7.07
C ALA A 121 2.15 -27.44 -6.73
N LYS A 122 2.37 -28.75 -6.55
CA LYS A 122 1.33 -29.71 -6.09
C LYS A 122 0.76 -29.25 -4.76
N THR A 123 1.62 -28.99 -3.78
CA THR A 123 1.20 -28.56 -2.44
C THR A 123 0.40 -27.26 -2.51
N TYR A 124 0.89 -26.28 -3.28
CA TYR A 124 0.23 -24.99 -3.45
C TYR A 124 -1.17 -25.13 -4.08
N ILE A 125 -1.30 -25.86 -5.18
CA ILE A 125 -2.59 -26.06 -5.87
C ILE A 125 -3.55 -26.86 -4.98
N MET A 126 -3.08 -27.93 -4.34
CA MET A 126 -3.91 -28.78 -3.48
C MET A 126 -4.42 -28.04 -2.23
N ASN A 127 -3.58 -27.19 -1.62
CA ASN A 127 -3.97 -26.35 -0.49
C ASN A 127 -5.03 -25.31 -0.85
N HIS A 128 -5.12 -24.94 -2.12
CA HIS A 128 -6.11 -23.97 -2.62
C HIS A 128 -7.25 -24.62 -3.41
N TRP A 129 -7.37 -25.95 -3.40
CA TRP A 129 -8.37 -26.70 -4.17
C TRP A 129 -9.79 -26.14 -4.03
N GLU A 130 -10.24 -25.91 -2.79
CA GLU A 130 -11.59 -25.39 -2.51
C GLU A 130 -11.83 -23.96 -3.02
N ASN A 131 -10.75 -23.20 -3.28
CA ASN A 131 -10.82 -21.82 -3.74
C ASN A 131 -10.75 -21.74 -5.27
N ILE A 132 -10.15 -22.75 -5.92
CA ILE A 132 -9.97 -22.78 -7.38
C ILE A 132 -11.29 -23.07 -8.11
N LYS A 133 -12.24 -23.76 -7.47
CA LYS A 133 -13.56 -24.06 -8.09
C LYS A 133 -14.33 -22.80 -8.51
N TYR A 134 -14.14 -21.69 -7.79
CA TYR A 134 -14.83 -20.43 -8.08
C TYR A 134 -14.40 -19.75 -9.39
N HIS A 135 -13.30 -20.19 -10.02
CA HIS A 135 -12.87 -19.66 -11.33
C HIS A 135 -13.90 -19.89 -12.44
N TYR A 136 -14.78 -20.87 -12.26
CA TYR A 136 -15.83 -21.22 -13.23
C TYR A 136 -17.24 -20.77 -12.79
N SER A 137 -17.34 -20.06 -11.66
CA SER A 137 -18.58 -19.41 -11.23
C SER A 137 -19.00 -18.35 -12.25
N LYS A 138 -20.30 -18.30 -12.57
CA LYS A 138 -20.84 -17.38 -13.60
C LYS A 138 -20.68 -15.91 -13.24
N ASP A 139 -20.53 -15.62 -11.96
CA ASP A 139 -20.53 -14.30 -11.35
C ASP A 139 -19.15 -13.89 -10.82
N TYR A 140 -18.12 -14.71 -11.05
CA TYR A 140 -16.74 -14.35 -10.76
C TYR A 140 -16.06 -13.79 -12.02
N SER A 141 -15.68 -12.52 -11.98
CA SER A 141 -15.10 -11.80 -13.13
C SER A 141 -13.57 -11.95 -13.25
N GLY A 142 -12.91 -12.61 -12.30
CA GLY A 142 -11.45 -12.75 -12.26
C GLY A 142 -10.74 -11.71 -11.39
N CYS A 143 -9.41 -11.67 -11.49
CA CYS A 143 -8.54 -10.77 -10.76
C CYS A 143 -7.57 -10.09 -11.73
N SER A 144 -7.44 -8.76 -11.63
CA SER A 144 -6.55 -7.91 -12.44
C SER A 144 -5.36 -7.36 -11.65
N ALA A 145 -5.08 -7.90 -10.46
CA ALA A 145 -4.09 -7.35 -9.52
C ALA A 145 -2.71 -7.11 -10.15
N GLU A 146 -2.16 -8.05 -10.92
CA GLU A 146 -0.86 -7.88 -11.60
C GLU A 146 -0.85 -6.71 -12.59
N GLY A 147 -1.96 -6.53 -13.32
CA GLY A 147 -2.13 -5.40 -14.24
C GLY A 147 -2.15 -4.08 -13.49
N HIS A 148 -2.91 -4.01 -12.40
CA HIS A 148 -2.95 -2.83 -11.52
C HIS A 148 -1.59 -2.55 -10.89
N ILE A 149 -0.89 -3.56 -10.37
CA ILE A 149 0.44 -3.40 -9.78
C ILE A 149 1.42 -2.85 -10.82
N SER A 150 1.43 -3.42 -12.03
CA SER A 150 2.32 -2.96 -13.08
C SER A 150 2.03 -1.51 -13.49
N HIS A 151 0.75 -1.19 -13.75
CA HIS A 151 0.33 0.12 -14.22
C HIS A 151 0.51 1.22 -13.16
N ILE A 152 0.10 0.93 -11.93
CA ILE A 152 0.07 1.92 -10.84
C ILE A 152 1.45 2.07 -10.22
N TYR A 153 2.14 0.97 -9.94
CA TYR A 153 3.39 1.01 -9.18
C TYR A 153 4.62 0.85 -10.07
N SER A 154 4.70 -0.22 -10.86
CA SER A 154 5.95 -0.60 -11.54
C SER A 154 6.46 0.46 -12.52
N ASP A 155 5.56 1.15 -13.22
CA ASP A 155 5.90 2.24 -14.14
C ASP A 155 6.79 3.33 -13.52
N ARG A 156 6.64 3.60 -12.22
CA ARG A 156 7.44 4.62 -11.51
C ARG A 156 8.46 4.02 -10.55
N LEU A 157 8.11 2.94 -9.88
CA LEU A 157 8.89 2.41 -8.76
C LEU A 157 9.93 1.38 -9.19
N SER A 158 9.72 0.67 -10.31
CA SER A 158 10.62 -0.43 -10.73
C SER A 158 11.12 -0.36 -12.17
N SER A 159 10.46 0.40 -13.06
CA SER A 159 10.84 0.50 -14.48
C SER A 159 12.21 1.16 -14.71
N ARG A 160 12.68 1.96 -13.75
CA ARG A 160 13.99 2.62 -13.77
C ARG A 160 14.66 2.38 -12.42
N PRO A 161 15.88 1.82 -12.38
CA PRO A 161 16.57 1.60 -11.12
C PRO A 161 16.80 2.93 -10.41
N LEU A 162 16.17 3.10 -9.24
CA LEU A 162 16.24 4.28 -8.40
C LEU A 162 16.52 3.83 -6.96
N GLY A 163 17.35 4.59 -6.24
CA GLY A 163 17.51 4.40 -4.81
C GLY A 163 16.36 5.08 -4.07
N TRP A 164 15.46 4.30 -3.47
CA TRP A 164 14.37 4.82 -2.64
C TRP A 164 14.68 4.63 -1.16
N SER A 165 14.41 5.64 -0.34
CA SER A 165 14.21 5.41 1.09
C SER A 165 12.85 4.72 1.31
N LEU A 166 12.70 4.03 2.45
CA LEU A 166 11.43 3.39 2.82
C LEU A 166 10.27 4.40 2.85
N GLU A 167 10.52 5.58 3.43
CA GLU A 167 9.54 6.68 3.45
C GLU A 167 9.25 7.23 2.05
N GLY A 168 10.28 7.37 1.22
CA GLY A 168 10.13 7.91 -0.14
C GLY A 168 9.28 7.01 -1.04
N VAL A 169 9.48 5.68 -0.97
CA VAL A 169 8.66 4.72 -1.72
C VAL A 169 7.22 4.67 -1.20
N ASP A 170 7.02 4.75 0.12
CA ASP A 170 5.68 4.82 0.74
C ASP A 170 4.91 6.04 0.26
N GLN A 171 5.51 7.24 0.36
CA GLN A 171 4.86 8.49 -0.07
C GLN A 171 4.57 8.49 -1.57
N MET A 172 5.49 7.98 -2.40
CA MET A 172 5.27 7.88 -3.83
C MET A 172 4.12 6.92 -4.17
N ALA A 173 4.06 5.77 -3.51
CA ALA A 173 2.96 4.82 -3.67
C ALA A 173 1.61 5.45 -3.30
N ARG A 174 1.54 6.21 -2.20
CA ARG A 174 0.32 6.95 -1.80
C ARG A 174 -0.12 7.96 -2.85
N LEU A 175 0.81 8.74 -3.41
CA LEU A 175 0.48 9.73 -4.44
C LEU A 175 -0.04 9.07 -5.71
N ARG A 176 0.50 7.89 -6.07
CA ARG A 176 0.05 7.12 -7.24
C ARG A 176 -1.36 6.59 -7.04
N VAL A 177 -1.64 5.98 -5.89
CA VAL A 177 -3.00 5.50 -5.54
C VAL A 177 -3.99 6.66 -5.49
N PHE A 178 -3.64 7.77 -4.84
CA PHE A 178 -4.49 8.95 -4.78
C PHE A 178 -4.84 9.49 -6.17
N ALA A 179 -3.87 9.52 -7.09
CA ALA A 179 -4.11 9.95 -8.47
C ALA A 179 -5.00 8.96 -9.24
N GLU A 180 -4.84 7.66 -9.02
CA GLU A 180 -5.65 6.61 -9.66
C GLU A 180 -7.10 6.63 -9.18
N ASN A 181 -7.33 6.92 -7.88
CA ASN A 181 -8.66 7.14 -7.31
C ASN A 181 -9.24 8.54 -7.65
N GLY A 182 -8.78 9.18 -8.74
CA GLY A 182 -9.29 10.47 -9.23
C GLY A 182 -8.81 11.72 -8.50
N GLY A 183 -7.85 11.60 -7.59
CA GLY A 183 -7.32 12.71 -6.80
C GLY A 183 -6.48 13.70 -7.61
N ASN A 184 -6.72 15.00 -7.41
CA ASN A 184 -5.91 16.06 -8.02
C ASN A 184 -4.65 16.35 -7.19
N LEU A 185 -3.48 15.97 -7.73
CA LEU A 185 -2.18 16.17 -7.09
C LEU A 185 -1.82 17.65 -6.88
N PHE A 186 -2.23 18.53 -7.79
CA PHE A 186 -1.98 19.96 -7.66
C PHE A 186 -2.77 20.54 -6.48
N ASP A 187 -4.04 20.16 -6.34
CA ASP A 187 -4.88 20.60 -5.23
C ASP A 187 -4.37 20.06 -3.89
N LEU A 188 -3.90 18.81 -3.86
CA LEU A 188 -3.25 18.24 -2.68
C LEU A 188 -1.98 19.02 -2.30
N ALA A 189 -1.14 19.35 -3.29
CA ALA A 189 0.08 20.13 -3.06
C ALA A 189 -0.24 21.56 -2.57
N LEU A 190 -1.28 22.18 -3.12
CA LEU A 190 -1.76 23.50 -2.71
C LEU A 190 -2.27 23.48 -1.26
N ARG A 191 -3.10 22.49 -0.90
CA ARG A 191 -3.59 22.30 0.47
C ARG A 191 -2.44 22.15 1.47
N LYS A 192 -1.50 21.24 1.21
CA LYS A 192 -0.31 21.05 2.07
C LYS A 192 0.53 22.32 2.19
N LYS A 193 0.64 23.13 1.13
CA LYS A 193 1.36 24.41 1.20
C LYS A 193 0.63 25.42 2.09
N GLN A 194 -0.69 25.50 1.99
CA GLN A 194 -1.49 26.39 2.83
C GLN A 194 -1.43 25.98 4.31
N GLU A 195 -1.49 24.68 4.61
CA GLU A 195 -1.34 24.14 5.98
C GLU A 195 0.01 24.53 6.59
N ARG A 196 1.12 24.30 5.88
CA ARG A 196 2.45 24.72 6.35
C ARG A 196 2.55 26.22 6.63
N ILE A 197 1.93 27.05 5.79
CA ILE A 197 1.89 28.50 6.02
C ILE A 197 1.09 28.82 7.29
N ARG A 198 -0.04 28.15 7.54
CA ARG A 198 -0.84 28.34 8.76
C ARG A 198 -0.07 27.90 10.01
N GLU A 199 0.57 26.73 9.96
CA GLU A 199 1.40 26.20 11.06
C GLU A 199 2.57 27.15 11.37
N THR A 200 3.29 27.61 10.34
CA THR A 200 4.40 28.55 10.50
C THR A 200 3.93 29.86 11.15
N ARG A 201 2.77 30.38 10.71
CA ARG A 201 2.18 31.58 11.31
C ARG A 201 1.77 31.35 12.76
N ALA A 202 1.23 30.18 13.10
CA ALA A 202 0.85 29.83 14.47
C ALA A 202 2.09 29.78 15.38
N ILE A 203 3.17 29.13 14.93
CA ILE A 203 4.45 29.10 15.65
C ILE A 203 5.02 30.51 15.83
N GLU A 204 5.01 31.35 14.78
CA GLU A 204 5.50 32.72 14.86
C GLU A 204 4.70 33.57 15.88
N LEU A 205 3.37 33.42 15.88
CA LEU A 205 2.50 34.08 16.85
C LEU A 205 2.81 33.62 18.28
N ASP A 206 2.98 32.32 18.49
CA ASP A 206 3.29 31.76 19.81
C ASP A 206 4.65 32.24 20.32
N LEU A 207 5.68 32.24 19.47
CA LEU A 207 6.99 32.81 19.77
C LEU A 207 6.91 34.30 20.13
N LYS A 208 6.07 35.09 19.43
CA LYS A 208 5.84 36.50 19.76
C LYS A 208 5.18 36.67 21.13
N LEU A 209 4.21 35.84 21.47
CA LEU A 209 3.55 35.86 22.79
C LEU A 209 4.53 35.47 23.90
N CYS A 210 5.32 34.41 23.69
CA CYS A 210 6.37 33.98 24.61
C CYS A 210 7.40 35.10 24.83
N ARG A 211 7.90 35.74 23.77
CA ARG A 211 8.81 36.90 23.89
C ARG A 211 8.19 38.06 24.67
N LYS A 212 6.91 38.40 24.41
CA LYS A 212 6.20 39.45 25.16
C LYS A 212 6.10 39.11 26.65
N LYS A 213 5.79 37.85 26.99
CA LYS A 213 5.77 37.38 28.39
C LYS A 213 7.16 37.47 29.03
N ILE A 214 8.19 36.99 28.36
CA ILE A 214 9.58 37.07 28.84
C ILE A 214 10.00 38.51 29.07
N ARG A 215 9.73 39.42 28.12
CA ARG A 215 10.05 40.85 28.25
C ARG A 215 9.33 41.51 29.42
N LYS A 216 8.05 41.14 29.66
CA LYS A 216 7.27 41.64 30.80
C LYS A 216 7.83 41.14 32.13
N VAL A 217 8.25 39.88 32.22
CA VAL A 217 8.80 39.26 33.44
C VAL A 217 10.22 39.75 33.74
N SER A 218 11.08 39.85 32.72
CA SER A 218 12.46 40.32 32.86
C SER A 218 12.58 41.83 33.14
N GLY A 219 11.51 42.60 32.89
CA GLY A 219 11.57 44.07 32.95
C GLY A 219 12.45 44.68 31.85
N GLU A 220 12.78 43.91 30.81
CA GLU A 220 13.81 44.25 29.85
C GLU A 220 13.32 45.29 28.83
N THR A 221 13.89 46.48 28.87
CA THR A 221 13.57 47.61 27.99
C THR A 221 14.63 47.75 26.89
N ILE A 222 14.86 46.72 26.08
CA ILE A 222 15.77 46.80 24.92
C ILE A 222 15.37 47.98 24.03
N ASP A 223 16.37 48.73 23.55
CA ASP A 223 16.25 49.94 22.72
C ASP A 223 15.49 51.11 23.39
N ASN A 224 15.57 51.25 24.72
CA ASN A 224 15.01 52.41 25.42
C ASN A 224 16.02 53.51 25.75
N LEU A 225 17.30 53.33 25.40
CA LEU A 225 18.37 54.30 25.64
C LEU A 225 18.59 55.13 24.37
N PRO A 226 18.11 56.39 24.29
CA PRO A 226 18.23 57.21 23.09
C PRO A 226 19.69 57.46 22.69
N ALA A 227 20.58 57.47 23.68
CA ALA A 227 22.02 57.57 23.48
C ALA A 227 22.59 56.45 22.61
N LEU A 228 22.06 55.23 22.72
CA LEU A 228 22.51 54.08 21.94
C LEU A 228 21.81 53.97 20.57
N ASN A 229 20.57 54.46 20.46
CA ASN A 229 19.73 54.32 19.27
C ASN A 229 19.84 55.47 18.26
N SER A 230 20.32 56.63 18.69
CA SER A 230 20.39 57.84 17.84
C SER A 230 21.40 57.76 16.68
N GLY A 231 22.18 56.67 16.59
CA GLY A 231 23.23 56.49 15.59
C GLY A 231 24.45 57.41 15.76
N LYS A 232 24.39 58.38 16.69
CA LYS A 232 25.45 59.36 16.94
C LYS A 232 26.53 58.78 17.85
N ARG A 233 27.80 58.91 17.45
CA ARG A 233 28.96 58.43 18.21
C ARG A 233 29.35 59.42 19.31
N THR A 234 28.52 59.51 20.35
CA THR A 234 28.77 60.35 21.54
C THR A 234 29.61 59.61 22.58
N GLN A 235 30.29 60.34 23.47
CA GLN A 235 31.06 59.75 24.58
C GLN A 235 30.17 58.88 25.49
N LEU A 236 28.93 59.32 25.76
CA LEU A 236 27.93 58.55 26.49
C LEU A 236 27.57 57.24 25.76
N ALA A 237 27.35 57.30 24.44
CA ALA A 237 27.05 56.11 23.64
C ALA A 237 28.21 55.11 23.62
N LEU A 238 29.46 55.59 23.57
CA LEU A 238 30.66 54.75 23.62
C LEU A 238 30.82 54.05 24.97
N ALA A 239 30.64 54.78 26.08
CA ALA A 239 30.70 54.23 27.44
C ALA A 239 29.60 53.18 27.67
N LEU A 240 28.36 53.45 27.24
CA LEU A 240 27.24 52.52 27.38
C LEU A 240 27.41 51.26 26.50
N ARG A 241 28.06 51.35 25.34
CA ARG A 241 28.40 50.16 24.53
C ARG A 241 29.44 49.28 25.23
N GLY A 242 30.48 49.89 25.82
CA GLY A 242 31.50 49.15 26.58
C GLY A 242 30.93 48.41 27.80
N LEU A 243 29.89 48.94 28.45
CA LEU A 243 29.20 48.27 29.56
C LEU A 243 28.25 47.14 29.10
N ARG A 244 27.75 47.19 27.86
CA ARG A 244 26.82 46.19 27.31
C ARG A 244 27.53 44.88 26.90
N GLY A 245 28.86 44.80 27.00
CA GLY A 245 29.62 43.59 26.73
C GLY A 245 29.64 43.16 25.27
N ILE A 246 29.64 44.13 24.34
CA ILE A 246 29.99 43.95 22.91
C ILE A 246 31.18 44.85 22.60
#